data_AF-A0A1C2AZG3-F1
#
_entry.id   AF-A0A1C2AZG3-F1
#
_cell.length_a   1.000
_cell.length_b   1.000
_cell.length_c   1.000
_cell.angle_alpha   90.00
_cell.angle_beta   90.00
_cell.angle_gamma   90.00
#
_symmetry.space_group_name_H-M   'P 1'
#
loop_
_entity.id
_entity.type
_entity.pdbx_description
1 polymer ?
#
loop_
_entity_poly.entity_id
_entity_poly.type
_entity_poly.pdbx_seq_one_letter_code
_entity_poly.pdbx_strand_id
1 'polypeptide(L)'
;MNTLFYKTYKLSKNFLALCFSQQTTDYIIILIKNFIKSSSILFIILILSSSKVFAGVTYVDSINVYILSGYQGGYPQDIKFNNDGTKMFVVGDNSNAIREYHLTTGFDISTASYDSLFSVHSQDTNPRGLAFNNDGTKMFVAGWKNQRVFEYHLTTGFDISTASYDSNLSISSNAGGSNGLAFNSDGTKMFVNAANSSDEVVEYTLSTGFDVSTASYDSSFVTQSQDTSPQGLAFSNDGKKMFVAGDTGDDINEYTLSTGFDVSTASFVGSFDVSSQGTNPTGITFNNDGTKMFITDKTAPLGTHSVDEYTLTTGFELINTAPTLSSSSPSDGATSVGVNDNIVLTFSEAVDAESGNILIKKSSDNSTVETINVAGGLVSGSGSTIITINPSSTLDGGTGYYITIAATAFDDVDSASYAGFTNSTTLNFTTVETTNPTLSSIDPLTDKDVVGSIEAQTEAPKRILQYVTTPVINRMQWLRHHRKETNLTNQNIKFQFSNAMLASLSNVITASIDINENLNLSDNWSTWSEGSISVTKIGDTSTSSKAVAAIVI
;
A
#
# COMPACT_ATOMS: atom_id res chain seq x y z
N MET A 1 32.96 17.21 42.42
CA MET A 1 31.90 18.22 42.68
C MET A 1 31.64 18.93 41.37
N ASN A 2 30.73 18.40 40.55
CA ASN A 2 30.36 19.03 39.28
C ASN A 2 29.33 20.12 39.57
N THR A 3 29.65 21.34 39.19
CA THR A 3 28.83 22.53 39.40
C THR A 3 27.58 22.43 38.51
N LEU A 4 26.42 22.14 39.11
CA LEU A 4 25.13 22.23 38.43
C LEU A 4 24.86 23.71 38.12
N PHE A 5 24.89 24.10 36.85
CA PHE A 5 24.40 25.42 36.43
C PHE A 5 22.88 25.37 36.31
N TYR A 6 22.18 26.01 37.25
CA TYR A 6 20.74 26.23 37.13
C TYR A 6 20.48 27.65 36.62
N LYS A 7 19.56 27.77 35.65
CA LYS A 7 19.06 29.08 35.20
C LYS A 7 17.54 29.09 35.38
N THR A 8 17.08 29.94 36.30
CA THR A 8 15.65 30.11 36.58
C THR A 8 15.06 31.18 35.66
N TYR A 9 13.98 30.83 34.97
CA TYR A 9 13.21 31.75 34.14
C TYR A 9 11.81 31.95 34.73
N LYS A 10 11.46 33.20 35.00
CA LYS A 10 10.10 33.56 35.45
C LYS A 10 9.21 33.74 34.21
N LEU A 11 8.41 32.73 33.89
CA LEU A 11 7.53 32.74 32.72
C LEU A 11 6.29 33.63 32.96
N SER A 12 5.71 33.61 34.17
CA SER A 12 4.66 34.56 34.58
C SER A 12 4.44 34.55 36.10
N LYS A 13 3.37 35.19 36.60
CA LYS A 13 3.04 35.24 38.05
C LYS A 13 2.82 33.86 38.68
N ASN A 14 2.46 32.85 37.87
CA ASN A 14 2.08 31.51 38.34
C ASN A 14 3.00 30.38 37.84
N PHE A 15 4.02 30.68 37.04
CA PHE A 15 4.88 29.68 36.40
C PHE A 15 6.36 30.02 36.59
N LEU A 16 7.13 29.05 37.05
CA LEU A 16 8.59 29.11 37.15
C LEU A 16 9.20 27.97 36.33
N ALA A 17 10.13 28.26 35.43
CA ALA A 17 10.89 27.24 34.73
C ALA A 17 12.30 27.12 35.33
N LEU A 18 12.71 25.89 35.62
CA LEU A 18 14.06 25.51 36.01
C LEU A 18 14.67 24.71 34.85
N CYS A 19 15.67 25.28 34.18
CA CYS A 19 16.49 24.55 33.21
C CYS A 19 17.67 23.90 33.92
N PHE A 20 17.89 22.62 33.65
CA PHE A 20 19.10 21.89 34.00
C PHE A 20 19.76 21.41 32.71
N SER A 21 21.08 21.55 32.62
CA SER A 21 21.86 21.00 31.52
C SER A 21 22.87 20.03 32.11
N GLN A 22 22.84 18.78 31.66
CA GLN A 22 23.83 17.77 32.03
C GLN A 22 24.30 17.11 30.74
N GLN A 23 25.55 17.41 30.36
CA GLN A 23 26.43 16.91 29.27
C GLN A 23 25.84 16.41 27.92
N THR A 24 24.65 15.82 27.85
CA THR A 24 23.99 15.33 26.63
C THR A 24 22.47 15.60 26.59
N THR A 25 21.84 16.10 27.66
CA THR A 25 20.39 16.36 27.68
C THR A 25 20.04 17.65 28.44
N ASP A 26 19.20 18.48 27.83
CA ASP A 26 18.61 19.67 28.47
C ASP A 26 17.25 19.31 29.07
N TYR A 27 17.10 19.54 30.37
CA TYR A 27 15.87 19.29 31.12
C TYR A 27 15.16 20.61 31.43
N ILE A 28 13.85 20.68 31.20
CA ILE A 28 13.02 21.82 31.61
C ILE A 28 11.97 21.34 32.61
N ILE A 29 12.08 21.77 33.86
CA ILE A 29 11.05 21.57 34.88
C ILE A 29 10.18 22.82 34.97
N ILE A 30 8.88 22.69 34.70
CA ILE A 30 7.90 23.77 34.88
C ILE A 30 7.16 23.57 36.19
N LEU A 31 7.36 24.48 37.15
CA LEU A 31 6.64 24.52 38.40
C LEU A 31 5.37 25.38 38.24
N ILE A 32 4.21 24.74 38.39
CA ILE A 32 2.90 25.40 38.39
C ILE A 32 2.49 25.72 39.83
N LYS A 33 2.33 27.00 40.15
CA LYS A 33 1.73 27.42 41.42
C LYS A 33 0.21 27.44 41.29
N ASN A 34 -0.49 26.76 42.22
CA ASN A 34 -1.94 26.74 42.42
C ASN A 34 -2.80 25.88 41.46
N PHE A 35 -2.47 24.61 41.28
CA PHE A 35 -3.49 23.63 40.91
C PHE A 35 -3.86 22.80 42.14
N ILE A 36 -5.10 22.98 42.61
CA ILE A 36 -5.77 22.31 43.74
C ILE A 36 -5.58 22.99 45.12
N LYS A 37 -6.72 23.34 45.73
CA LYS A 37 -6.89 23.95 47.06
C LYS A 37 -6.64 22.94 48.21
N SER A 38 -5.67 22.06 48.05
CA SER A 38 -5.29 21.02 49.02
C SER A 38 -3.77 21.04 49.16
N SER A 39 -3.25 20.68 50.34
CA SER A 39 -1.83 20.71 50.74
C SER A 39 -0.92 19.73 49.97
N SER A 40 -1.17 19.50 48.67
CA SER A 40 -0.47 18.54 47.82
C SER A 40 0.08 19.26 46.59
N ILE A 41 1.41 19.23 46.42
CA ILE A 41 2.10 19.75 45.23
C ILE A 41 1.95 18.71 44.11
N LEU A 42 1.29 19.07 43.02
CA LEU A 42 1.25 18.26 41.80
C LEU A 42 2.50 18.58 40.95
N PHE A 43 3.35 17.58 40.73
CA PHE A 43 4.48 17.68 39.78
C PHE A 43 4.01 17.17 38.43
N ILE A 44 4.00 18.03 37.41
CA ILE A 44 3.88 17.61 36.01
C ILE A 44 5.29 17.69 35.44
N ILE A 45 5.89 16.53 35.16
CA ILE A 45 7.17 16.44 34.46
C ILE A 45 6.82 16.40 32.98
N LEU A 46 7.17 17.48 32.25
CA LEU A 46 7.06 17.51 30.80
C LEU A 46 8.46 17.27 30.23
N ILE A 47 8.67 16.09 29.65
CA ILE A 47 9.93 15.75 28.98
C ILE A 47 9.81 16.27 27.55
N LEU A 48 10.62 17.27 27.19
CA LEU A 48 10.81 17.67 25.81
C LEU A 48 12.25 17.30 25.46
N SER A 49 12.44 16.08 24.96
CA SER A 49 13.70 15.69 24.33
C SER A 49 13.88 16.54 23.08
N SER A 50 15.01 17.24 22.98
CA SER A 50 15.41 17.86 21.73
C SER A 50 15.54 16.76 20.68
N SER A 51 14.75 16.86 19.62
CA SER A 51 14.69 15.97 18.48
C SER A 51 16.08 15.77 17.85
N LYS A 52 16.78 14.74 18.29
CA LYS A 52 17.52 13.88 17.38
C LYS A 52 16.71 12.59 17.32
N VAL A 53 16.30 12.27 16.10
CA VAL A 53 15.67 11.02 15.69
C VAL A 53 16.56 9.89 16.19
N PHE A 54 16.20 9.30 17.32
CA PHE A 54 16.71 8.00 17.75
C PHE A 54 15.53 7.05 17.59
N ALA A 55 15.75 5.90 16.97
CA ALA A 55 14.77 4.81 17.05
C ALA A 55 14.46 4.58 18.54
N GLY A 56 13.26 4.08 18.85
CA GLY A 56 12.77 3.89 20.22
C GLY A 56 13.49 2.84 21.05
N VAL A 57 14.82 2.73 20.93
CA VAL A 57 15.67 1.90 21.78
C VAL A 57 15.70 2.52 23.19
N THR A 58 15.24 1.75 24.17
CA THR A 58 15.19 2.16 25.59
C THR A 58 15.91 1.11 26.44
N TYR A 59 16.84 1.56 27.30
CA TYR A 59 17.49 0.69 28.27
C TYR A 59 16.49 0.19 29.32
N VAL A 60 16.58 -1.09 29.67
CA VAL A 60 15.66 -1.77 30.60
C VAL A 60 16.36 -2.16 31.90
N ASP A 61 17.34 -3.05 31.84
CA ASP A 61 17.97 -3.65 33.03
C ASP A 61 19.37 -4.23 32.71
N SER A 62 20.05 -4.71 33.76
CA SER A 62 21.39 -5.30 33.75
C SER A 62 21.51 -6.43 34.77
N ILE A 63 22.23 -7.50 34.43
CA ILE A 63 22.57 -8.59 35.35
C ILE A 63 24.05 -8.98 35.39
N ASN A 64 24.60 -9.16 36.58
CA ASN A 64 25.94 -9.68 36.68
C ASN A 64 25.99 -11.21 36.60
N VAL A 65 26.21 -11.75 35.40
CA VAL A 65 26.23 -13.21 35.16
C VAL A 65 27.32 -13.96 35.95
N TYR A 66 28.43 -13.29 36.29
CA TYR A 66 29.49 -13.90 37.11
C TYR A 66 29.15 -13.93 38.60
N ILE A 67 28.46 -12.91 39.11
CA ILE A 67 27.90 -12.95 40.47
C ILE A 67 26.84 -14.06 40.57
N LEU A 68 25.94 -14.17 39.59
CA LEU A 68 24.91 -15.20 39.56
C LEU A 68 25.50 -16.61 39.58
N SER A 69 26.61 -16.83 38.88
CA SER A 69 27.28 -18.14 38.84
C SER A 69 28.26 -18.39 39.99
N GLY A 70 28.47 -17.42 40.88
CA GLY A 70 29.41 -17.52 42.00
C GLY A 70 30.90 -17.62 41.59
N TYR A 71 31.22 -17.44 40.31
CA TYR A 71 32.58 -17.54 39.78
C TYR A 71 33.20 -16.16 39.62
N GLN A 72 34.37 -15.95 40.21
CA GLN A 72 35.11 -14.70 40.13
C GLN A 72 36.21 -14.82 39.07
N GLY A 73 36.02 -14.13 37.93
CA GLY A 73 37.02 -14.03 36.85
C GLY A 73 36.46 -14.40 35.47
N GLY A 74 36.79 -13.61 34.45
CA GLY A 74 36.28 -13.80 33.08
C GLY A 74 35.38 -12.66 32.63
N TYR A 75 35.36 -12.46 31.32
CA TYR A 75 34.49 -11.51 30.67
C TYR A 75 33.49 -12.26 29.80
N PRO A 76 32.21 -11.86 29.79
CA PRO A 76 31.26 -12.40 28.84
C PRO A 76 31.71 -11.96 27.44
N GLN A 77 31.77 -12.89 26.51
CA GLN A 77 32.22 -12.64 25.14
C GLN A 77 31.05 -12.67 24.17
N ASP A 78 30.06 -13.54 24.41
CA ASP A 78 28.85 -13.60 23.63
C ASP A 78 27.70 -14.18 24.46
N ILE A 79 26.48 -13.88 24.03
CA ILE A 79 25.22 -14.29 24.65
C ILE A 79 24.28 -14.84 23.58
N LYS A 80 23.57 -15.93 23.92
CA LYS A 80 22.49 -16.51 23.11
C LYS A 80 21.35 -17.00 23.99
N PHE A 81 20.16 -17.10 23.42
CA PHE A 81 18.99 -17.69 24.07
C PHE A 81 18.53 -18.94 23.33
N ASN A 82 17.75 -19.78 24.00
CA ASN A 82 16.92 -20.76 23.30
C ASN A 82 15.67 -20.09 22.69
N ASN A 83 14.91 -20.83 21.88
CA ASN A 83 13.81 -20.28 21.09
C ASN A 83 12.68 -19.62 21.89
N ASP A 84 12.43 -20.04 23.13
CA ASP A 84 11.40 -19.43 23.99
C ASP A 84 11.98 -18.41 25.00
N GLY A 85 13.30 -18.19 24.97
CA GLY A 85 14.01 -17.26 25.84
C GLY A 85 14.13 -17.70 27.30
N THR A 86 13.68 -18.91 27.67
CA THR A 86 13.72 -19.41 29.06
C THR A 86 15.10 -19.94 29.47
N LYS A 87 16.03 -20.06 28.52
CA LYS A 87 17.44 -20.37 28.75
C LYS A 87 18.31 -19.30 28.10
N MET A 88 19.25 -18.78 28.87
CA MET A 88 20.29 -17.86 28.42
C MET A 88 21.66 -18.54 28.54
N PHE A 89 22.46 -18.45 27.50
CA PHE A 89 23.79 -19.03 27.41
C PHE A 89 24.83 -17.94 27.23
N VAL A 90 25.88 -17.95 28.04
CA VAL A 90 26.97 -16.98 27.98
C VAL A 90 28.29 -17.72 27.85
N VAL A 91 29.07 -17.37 26.83
CA VAL A 91 30.46 -17.85 26.67
C VAL A 91 31.42 -16.78 27.18
N GLY A 92 32.52 -17.19 27.81
CA GLY A 92 33.48 -16.25 28.40
C GLY A 92 34.92 -16.74 28.46
N ASP A 93 35.85 -15.79 28.32
CA ASP A 93 37.26 -16.03 28.01
C ASP A 93 38.08 -16.72 29.13
N ASN A 94 37.88 -16.37 30.41
CA ASN A 94 38.60 -17.02 31.52
C ASN A 94 37.88 -18.24 32.08
N SER A 95 36.65 -18.52 31.63
CA SER A 95 35.88 -19.70 32.05
C SER A 95 36.16 -20.91 31.17
N ASN A 96 36.62 -20.70 29.92
CA ASN A 96 36.75 -21.75 28.90
C ASN A 96 35.49 -22.61 28.82
N ALA A 97 34.32 -21.98 28.97
CA ALA A 97 33.06 -22.65 29.18
C ALA A 97 31.89 -21.81 28.66
N ILE A 98 30.78 -22.50 28.41
CA ILE A 98 29.46 -21.93 28.22
C ILE A 98 28.74 -22.10 29.56
N ARG A 99 28.16 -21.01 30.07
CA ARG A 99 27.31 -21.01 31.26
C ARG A 99 25.86 -20.89 30.84
N GLU A 100 25.01 -21.69 31.47
CA GLU A 100 23.57 -21.68 31.27
C GLU A 100 22.87 -21.03 32.46
N TYR A 101 21.85 -20.23 32.17
CA TYR A 101 20.97 -19.60 33.13
C TYR A 101 19.52 -19.89 32.75
N HIS A 102 18.71 -20.25 33.74
CA HIS A 102 17.27 -20.38 33.59
C HIS A 102 16.58 -19.03 33.86
N LEU A 103 15.69 -18.63 32.97
CA LEU A 103 14.84 -17.45 33.09
C LEU A 103 13.39 -17.92 33.30
N THR A 104 12.78 -17.47 34.40
CA THR A 104 11.38 -17.83 34.70
C THR A 104 10.38 -17.16 33.76
N THR A 105 10.78 -16.03 33.17
CA THR A 105 10.07 -15.33 32.10
C THR A 105 11.00 -15.22 30.91
N GLY A 106 10.59 -15.74 29.75
CA GLY A 106 11.43 -15.76 28.56
C GLY A 106 11.90 -14.36 28.15
N PHE A 107 13.20 -14.22 27.85
CA PHE A 107 13.83 -12.96 27.45
C PHE A 107 13.77 -11.83 28.51
N ASP A 108 13.48 -12.12 29.76
CA ASP A 108 13.57 -11.19 30.89
C ASP A 108 14.77 -11.57 31.77
N ILE A 109 15.88 -10.87 31.56
CA ILE A 109 17.16 -11.18 32.21
C ILE A 109 17.11 -10.98 33.72
N SER A 110 16.21 -10.14 34.23
CA SER A 110 16.08 -9.87 35.67
C SER A 110 15.67 -11.13 36.45
N THR A 111 15.08 -12.11 35.75
CA THR A 111 14.66 -13.40 36.32
C THR A 111 15.70 -14.51 36.19
N ALA A 112 16.89 -14.19 35.66
CA ALA A 112 17.93 -15.18 35.41
C ALA A 112 18.48 -15.78 36.71
N SER A 113 18.63 -17.11 36.69
CA SER A 113 19.27 -17.88 37.76
C SER A 113 20.28 -18.85 37.14
N TYR A 114 21.46 -18.97 37.74
CA TYR A 114 22.48 -19.89 37.24
C TYR A 114 22.01 -21.34 37.33
N ASP A 115 22.23 -22.11 36.26
CA ASP A 115 21.83 -23.52 36.16
C ASP A 115 23.07 -24.42 36.05
N SER A 116 23.76 -24.37 34.90
CA SER A 116 24.80 -25.34 34.56
C SER A 116 26.00 -24.70 33.84
N LEU A 117 27.05 -25.47 33.61
CA LEU A 117 28.14 -25.09 32.70
C LEU A 117 28.61 -26.27 31.86
N PHE A 118 29.08 -25.99 30.66
CA PHE A 118 29.77 -26.93 29.79
C PHE A 118 31.17 -26.41 29.45
N SER A 119 32.21 -27.18 29.76
CA SER A 119 33.59 -26.77 29.49
C SER A 119 34.00 -27.10 28.07
N VAL A 120 34.63 -26.14 27.41
CA VAL A 120 35.25 -26.27 26.08
C VAL A 120 36.78 -26.14 26.15
N HIS A 121 37.36 -26.25 27.34
CA HIS A 121 38.80 -26.05 27.58
C HIS A 121 39.70 -26.95 26.74
N SER A 122 39.23 -28.17 26.40
CA SER A 122 39.96 -29.08 25.51
C SER A 122 40.03 -28.61 24.06
N GLN A 123 39.08 -27.77 23.62
CA GLN A 123 38.99 -27.26 22.26
C GLN A 123 39.54 -25.85 22.15
N ASP A 124 39.29 -24.96 23.12
CA ASP A 124 39.82 -23.60 23.15
C ASP A 124 39.96 -23.07 24.58
N THR A 125 40.97 -22.22 24.80
CA THR A 125 41.21 -21.57 26.09
C THR A 125 40.97 -20.05 26.07
N ASN A 126 40.23 -19.57 25.07
CA ASN A 126 39.71 -18.23 24.89
C ASN A 126 38.51 -18.29 23.90
N PRO A 127 37.42 -18.99 24.26
CA PRO A 127 36.22 -19.05 23.42
C PRO A 127 35.49 -17.70 23.47
N ARG A 128 34.98 -17.23 22.31
CA ARG A 128 34.36 -15.91 22.20
C ARG A 128 32.99 -15.89 21.54
N GLY A 129 32.79 -16.59 20.43
CA GLY A 129 31.50 -16.66 19.76
C GLY A 129 30.70 -17.90 20.15
N LEU A 130 29.37 -17.77 20.26
CA LEU A 130 28.45 -18.87 20.56
C LEU A 130 27.26 -18.84 19.59
N ALA A 131 26.89 -19.97 19.04
CA ALA A 131 25.66 -20.12 18.26
C ALA A 131 25.03 -21.50 18.46
N PHE A 132 23.73 -21.61 18.16
CA PHE A 132 22.99 -22.86 18.08
C PHE A 132 22.31 -22.96 16.72
N ASN A 133 22.02 -24.18 16.27
CA ASN A 133 21.07 -24.35 15.18
C ASN A 133 19.62 -24.20 15.69
N ASN A 134 18.64 -24.14 14.78
CA ASN A 134 17.26 -23.78 15.11
C ASN A 134 16.56 -24.70 16.13
N ASP A 135 16.92 -25.98 16.19
CA ASP A 135 16.36 -26.94 17.16
C ASP A 135 17.24 -27.13 18.40
N GLY A 136 18.38 -26.45 18.45
CA GLY A 136 19.36 -26.51 19.54
C GLY A 136 20.13 -27.82 19.65
N THR A 137 20.00 -28.75 18.69
CA THR A 137 20.74 -30.04 18.69
C THR A 137 22.19 -29.93 18.24
N LYS A 138 22.60 -28.75 17.78
CA LYS A 138 24.00 -28.38 17.51
C LYS A 138 24.34 -27.08 18.22
N MET A 139 25.51 -27.05 18.84
CA MET A 139 26.12 -25.87 19.46
C MET A 139 27.45 -25.60 18.78
N PHE A 140 27.73 -24.34 18.49
CA PHE A 140 28.94 -23.90 17.82
C PHE A 140 29.69 -22.90 18.69
N VAL A 141 31.01 -23.06 18.77
CA VAL A 141 31.87 -22.21 19.60
C VAL A 141 33.03 -21.72 18.76
N ALA A 142 33.13 -20.41 18.57
CA ALA A 142 34.26 -19.79 17.90
C ALA A 142 35.39 -19.50 18.90
N GLY A 143 36.55 -20.09 18.63
CA GLY A 143 37.74 -19.96 19.45
C GLY A 143 38.68 -18.87 18.93
N TRP A 144 39.01 -17.91 19.78
CA TRP A 144 39.98 -16.87 19.43
C TRP A 144 41.40 -17.43 19.39
N LYS A 145 41.75 -18.34 20.31
CA LYS A 145 43.12 -18.84 20.43
C LYS A 145 43.47 -19.88 19.38
N ASN A 146 42.58 -20.85 19.13
CA ASN A 146 42.83 -21.91 18.16
C ASN A 146 42.35 -21.57 16.75
N GLN A 147 41.73 -20.40 16.54
CA GLN A 147 41.32 -19.87 15.24
C GLN A 147 40.43 -20.88 14.50
N ARG A 148 39.47 -21.44 15.23
CA ARG A 148 38.56 -22.50 14.78
C ARG A 148 37.14 -22.23 15.25
N VAL A 149 36.17 -22.70 14.47
CA VAL A 149 34.79 -22.87 14.91
C VAL A 149 34.61 -24.35 15.23
N PHE A 150 34.27 -24.65 16.47
CA PHE A 150 34.04 -26.02 16.96
C PHE A 150 32.56 -26.33 16.97
N GLU A 151 32.20 -27.51 16.49
CA GLU A 151 30.83 -28.02 16.46
C GLU A 151 30.64 -29.10 17.52
N TYR A 152 29.51 -29.04 18.22
CA TYR A 152 29.09 -30.00 19.23
C TYR A 152 27.69 -30.50 18.92
N HIS A 153 27.47 -31.81 19.03
CA HIS A 153 26.15 -32.41 18.99
C HIS A 153 25.55 -32.45 20.40
N LEU A 154 24.30 -32.00 20.54
CA LEU A 154 23.48 -32.09 21.74
C LEU A 154 22.38 -33.11 21.51
N THR A 155 22.34 -34.15 22.34
CA THR A 155 21.30 -35.21 22.21
C THR A 155 19.91 -34.69 22.58
N THR A 156 19.84 -33.64 23.40
CA THR A 156 18.62 -32.90 23.73
C THR A 156 18.85 -31.43 23.39
N GLY A 157 17.98 -30.86 22.56
CA GLY A 157 18.12 -29.50 22.08
C GLY A 157 18.24 -28.48 23.23
N PHE A 158 19.21 -27.57 23.14
CA PHE A 158 19.49 -26.55 24.16
C PHE A 158 19.81 -27.10 25.57
N ASP A 159 20.17 -28.38 25.68
CA ASP A 159 20.74 -28.96 26.90
C ASP A 159 22.25 -29.15 26.73
N ILE A 160 23.02 -28.15 27.16
CA ILE A 160 24.48 -28.13 27.03
C ILE A 160 25.17 -29.22 27.86
N SER A 161 24.48 -29.82 28.84
CA SER A 161 25.04 -30.94 29.61
C SER A 161 25.17 -32.22 28.77
N THR A 162 24.42 -32.30 27.67
CA THR A 162 24.45 -33.42 26.72
C THR A 162 25.39 -33.19 25.54
N ALA A 163 26.10 -32.06 25.51
CA ALA A 163 26.96 -31.69 24.40
C ALA A 163 28.16 -32.64 24.29
N SER A 164 28.44 -33.08 23.07
CA SER A 164 29.62 -33.87 22.72
C SER A 164 30.29 -33.27 21.49
N TYR A 165 31.63 -33.17 21.52
CA TYR A 165 32.41 -32.65 20.40
C TYR A 165 32.20 -33.49 19.13
N ASP A 166 31.97 -32.83 18.00
CA ASP A 166 31.71 -33.46 16.71
C ASP A 166 32.82 -33.13 15.69
N SER A 167 32.84 -31.88 15.22
CA SER A 167 33.69 -31.44 14.11
C SER A 167 34.30 -30.05 14.38
N ASN A 168 35.10 -29.52 13.44
CA ASN A 168 35.53 -28.13 13.48
C ASN A 168 35.91 -27.61 12.09
N LEU A 169 35.91 -26.28 11.95
CA LEU A 169 36.43 -25.54 10.80
C LEU A 169 37.63 -24.69 11.22
N SER A 170 38.71 -24.70 10.45
CA SER A 170 39.82 -23.75 10.59
C SER A 170 39.48 -22.44 9.87
N ILE A 171 39.52 -21.32 10.60
CA ILE A 171 39.29 -19.97 10.04
C ILE A 171 40.58 -19.15 9.91
N SER A 172 41.72 -19.73 10.29
CA SER A 172 43.04 -19.07 10.32
C SER A 172 43.49 -18.40 9.02
N SER A 173 42.96 -18.82 7.87
CA SER A 173 43.30 -18.24 6.56
C SER A 173 42.58 -16.91 6.30
N ASN A 174 41.48 -16.64 7.01
CA ASN A 174 40.63 -15.47 6.80
C ASN A 174 40.45 -14.66 8.10
N ALA A 175 40.76 -15.23 9.27
CA ALA A 175 40.61 -14.58 10.56
C ALA A 175 41.76 -14.97 11.50
N GLY A 176 42.33 -13.99 12.22
CA GLY A 176 43.35 -14.23 13.26
C GLY A 176 42.80 -14.81 14.57
N GLY A 177 41.50 -15.12 14.58
CA GLY A 177 40.64 -15.42 15.72
C GLY A 177 39.25 -14.86 15.41
N SER A 178 38.21 -15.37 16.06
CA SER A 178 36.84 -14.84 15.89
C SER A 178 36.35 -14.24 17.21
N ASN A 179 35.77 -13.05 17.14
CA ASN A 179 35.13 -12.38 18.28
C ASN A 179 33.63 -12.64 18.37
N GLY A 180 32.99 -13.01 17.27
CA GLY A 180 31.57 -13.33 17.20
C GLY A 180 31.28 -14.39 16.14
N LEU A 181 30.17 -15.12 16.32
CA LEU A 181 29.71 -16.18 15.43
C LEU A 181 28.20 -16.06 15.21
N ALA A 182 27.77 -16.12 13.96
CA ALA A 182 26.35 -16.18 13.59
C ALA A 182 26.12 -17.14 12.41
N PHE A 183 24.88 -17.57 12.25
CA PHE A 183 24.40 -18.33 11.09
C PHE A 183 23.14 -17.66 10.55
N ASN A 184 22.88 -17.85 9.26
CA ASN A 184 21.54 -17.58 8.73
C ASN A 184 20.55 -18.70 9.16
N SER A 185 19.26 -18.48 8.93
CA SER A 185 18.20 -19.34 9.47
C SER A 185 18.22 -20.79 8.94
N ASP A 186 18.70 -21.05 7.73
CA ASP A 186 18.83 -22.41 7.19
C ASP A 186 20.22 -23.04 7.45
N GLY A 187 21.13 -22.27 8.06
CA GLY A 187 22.50 -22.68 8.39
C GLY A 187 23.42 -22.82 7.19
N THR A 188 22.99 -22.44 5.98
CA THR A 188 23.83 -22.49 4.77
C THR A 188 24.85 -21.35 4.69
N LYS A 189 24.75 -20.35 5.57
CA LYS A 189 25.74 -19.29 5.73
C LYS A 189 26.19 -19.20 7.18
N MET A 190 27.49 -19.07 7.37
CA MET A 190 28.13 -18.84 8.65
C MET A 190 28.96 -17.56 8.58
N PHE A 191 28.85 -16.74 9.61
CA PHE A 191 29.52 -15.45 9.70
C PHE A 191 30.42 -15.44 10.92
N VAL A 192 31.65 -14.99 10.74
CA VAL A 192 32.58 -14.76 11.85
C VAL A 192 33.09 -13.34 11.81
N ASN A 193 33.13 -12.70 12.97
CA ASN A 193 33.79 -11.41 13.10
C ASN A 193 35.29 -11.64 13.30
N ALA A 194 36.09 -11.29 12.30
CA ALA A 194 37.51 -11.63 12.25
C ALA A 194 38.35 -10.62 13.03
N ALA A 195 39.04 -11.12 14.05
CA ALA A 195 40.09 -10.37 14.76
C ALA A 195 41.38 -10.40 13.93
N ASN A 196 41.41 -9.65 12.83
CA ASN A 196 42.55 -9.53 11.92
C ASN A 196 42.89 -8.04 11.67
N SER A 197 43.91 -7.75 10.88
CA SER A 197 44.33 -6.35 10.62
C SER A 197 43.32 -5.50 9.85
N SER A 198 42.31 -6.16 9.27
CA SER A 198 41.31 -5.55 8.39
C SER A 198 39.95 -5.41 9.06
N ASP A 199 39.77 -5.90 10.29
CA ASP A 199 38.55 -5.78 11.10
C ASP A 199 37.29 -6.01 10.24
N GLU A 200 36.97 -7.26 9.96
CA GLU A 200 35.96 -7.61 8.95
C GLU A 200 35.01 -8.71 9.41
N VAL A 201 33.78 -8.67 8.90
CA VAL A 201 32.84 -9.79 8.96
C VAL A 201 33.13 -10.71 7.77
N VAL A 202 33.51 -11.94 8.06
CA VAL A 202 33.81 -12.96 7.03
C VAL A 202 32.62 -13.90 6.89
N GLU A 203 32.18 -14.10 5.65
CA GLU A 203 31.09 -14.98 5.27
C GLU A 203 31.62 -16.30 4.69
N TYR A 204 31.03 -17.40 5.14
CA TYR A 204 31.25 -18.75 4.62
C TYR A 204 29.93 -19.33 4.14
N THR A 205 29.97 -19.98 2.98
CA THR A 205 28.86 -20.82 2.49
C THR A 205 29.08 -22.27 2.94
N LEU A 206 28.04 -22.91 3.46
CA LEU A 206 27.99 -24.30 3.89
C LEU A 206 27.12 -25.09 2.91
N SER A 207 27.70 -26.11 2.28
CA SER A 207 26.94 -26.96 1.36
C SER A 207 25.91 -27.85 2.06
N THR A 208 26.12 -28.12 3.36
CA THR A 208 25.14 -28.75 4.24
C THR A 208 24.91 -27.81 5.42
N GLY A 209 23.67 -27.35 5.58
CA GLY A 209 23.33 -26.38 6.62
C GLY A 209 23.77 -26.84 8.01
N PHE A 210 24.38 -25.95 8.78
CA PHE A 210 24.89 -26.21 10.13
C PHE A 210 25.97 -27.31 10.24
N ASP A 211 26.60 -27.74 9.14
CA ASP A 211 27.80 -28.58 9.14
C ASP A 211 29.03 -27.75 8.79
N VAL A 212 29.80 -27.36 9.82
CA VAL A 212 30.96 -26.46 9.64
C VAL A 212 32.09 -27.11 8.86
N SER A 213 32.14 -28.45 8.78
CA SER A 213 33.15 -29.16 8.00
C SER A 213 32.97 -28.97 6.48
N THR A 214 31.78 -28.53 6.07
CA THR A 214 31.45 -28.25 4.66
C THR A 214 31.57 -26.78 4.29
N ALA A 215 31.98 -25.92 5.23
CA ALA A 215 32.09 -24.49 5.03
C ALA A 215 33.25 -24.13 4.09
N SER A 216 33.01 -23.18 3.20
CA SER A 216 34.01 -22.55 2.35
C SER A 216 33.85 -21.04 2.36
N TYR A 217 34.97 -20.32 2.40
CA TYR A 217 34.97 -18.85 2.30
C TYR A 217 34.18 -18.38 1.07
N ASP A 218 33.36 -17.36 1.25
CA ASP A 218 32.53 -16.76 0.20
C ASP A 218 32.92 -15.30 -0.03
N SER A 219 32.71 -14.46 0.98
CA SER A 219 32.95 -13.02 0.89
C SER A 219 33.37 -12.42 2.25
N SER A 220 33.69 -11.14 2.29
CA SER A 220 33.85 -10.40 3.54
C SER A 220 33.46 -8.93 3.40
N PHE A 221 33.20 -8.29 4.55
CA PHE A 221 32.89 -6.88 4.66
C PHE A 221 33.73 -6.21 5.75
N VAL A 222 34.48 -5.17 5.37
CA VAL A 222 35.38 -4.45 6.26
C VAL A 222 34.59 -3.46 7.11
N THR A 223 34.71 -3.55 8.43
CA THR A 223 34.07 -2.66 9.41
C THR A 223 35.04 -1.62 9.99
N GLN A 224 36.32 -1.67 9.60
CA GLN A 224 37.40 -0.82 10.14
C GLN A 224 37.13 0.70 10.08
N SER A 225 36.31 1.17 9.13
CA SER A 225 35.94 2.58 9.04
C SER A 225 34.99 3.06 10.14
N GLN A 226 34.32 2.13 10.83
CA GLN A 226 33.38 2.39 11.92
C GLN A 226 34.01 2.02 13.25
N ASP A 227 34.61 0.82 13.34
CA ASP A 227 35.30 0.37 14.55
C ASP A 227 36.53 -0.47 14.20
N THR A 228 37.64 -0.25 14.92
CA THR A 228 38.92 -0.94 14.76
C THR A 228 39.10 -2.16 15.66
N SER A 229 38.02 -2.60 16.31
CA SER A 229 37.96 -3.79 17.16
C SER A 229 36.52 -4.31 17.22
N PRO A 230 36.00 -4.86 16.11
CA PRO A 230 34.64 -5.36 16.03
C PRO A 230 34.53 -6.69 16.80
N GLN A 231 33.45 -6.85 17.58
CA GLN A 231 33.26 -7.92 18.55
C GLN A 231 32.12 -8.88 18.16
N GLY A 232 30.95 -8.76 18.78
CA GLY A 232 29.77 -9.56 18.47
C GLY A 232 29.15 -9.15 17.13
N LEU A 233 28.40 -10.08 16.52
CA LEU A 233 27.57 -9.81 15.36
C LEU A 233 26.21 -10.48 15.48
N ALA A 234 25.18 -9.82 14.95
CA ALA A 234 23.82 -10.33 14.85
C ALA A 234 23.18 -9.88 13.53
N PHE A 235 22.07 -10.52 13.15
CA PHE A 235 21.30 -10.18 11.95
C PHE A 235 19.82 -10.05 12.28
N SER A 236 19.08 -9.28 11.48
CA SER A 236 17.62 -9.40 11.42
C SER A 236 17.21 -10.77 10.87
N ASN A 237 15.98 -11.20 11.17
CA ASN A 237 15.47 -12.51 10.73
C ASN A 237 15.50 -12.72 9.21
N ASP A 238 15.32 -11.65 8.43
CA ASP A 238 15.40 -11.68 6.97
C ASP A 238 16.82 -11.46 6.42
N GLY A 239 17.79 -11.24 7.31
CA GLY A 239 19.19 -11.00 6.99
C GLY A 239 19.47 -9.66 6.32
N LYS A 240 18.49 -8.75 6.22
CA LYS A 240 18.67 -7.44 5.58
C LYS A 240 19.30 -6.40 6.49
N LYS A 241 19.44 -6.69 7.78
CA LYS A 241 20.22 -5.87 8.71
C LYS A 241 21.29 -6.72 9.37
N MET A 242 22.46 -6.12 9.53
CA MET A 242 23.59 -6.67 10.27
C MET A 242 23.98 -5.67 11.34
N PHE A 243 24.22 -6.18 12.55
CA PHE A 243 24.62 -5.41 13.72
C PHE A 243 25.98 -5.90 14.17
N VAL A 244 26.91 -4.97 14.40
CA VAL A 244 28.27 -5.28 14.86
C VAL A 244 28.56 -4.48 16.12
N ALA A 245 28.86 -5.16 17.22
CA ALA A 245 29.32 -4.52 18.44
C ALA A 245 30.75 -4.00 18.25
N GLY A 246 30.98 -2.71 18.49
CA GLY A 246 32.26 -2.04 18.35
C GLY A 246 32.90 -1.76 19.71
N ASP A 247 34.05 -2.36 19.98
CA ASP A 247 34.79 -2.19 21.24
C ASP A 247 35.50 -0.82 21.33
N THR A 248 35.85 -0.20 20.19
CA THR A 248 36.58 1.08 20.18
C THR A 248 35.63 2.27 20.24
N GLY A 249 34.47 2.15 19.60
CA GLY A 249 33.43 3.17 19.50
C GLY A 249 32.42 3.15 20.64
N ASP A 250 32.45 2.14 21.51
CA ASP A 250 31.46 1.90 22.57
C ASP A 250 30.03 1.88 22.01
N ASP A 251 29.85 1.26 20.82
CA ASP A 251 28.61 1.34 20.06
C ASP A 251 28.20 0.02 19.40
N ILE A 252 26.95 -0.02 18.94
CA ILE A 252 26.46 -1.04 18.00
C ILE A 252 26.31 -0.39 16.64
N ASN A 253 27.07 -0.87 15.66
CA ASN A 253 27.03 -0.40 14.29
C ASN A 253 25.95 -1.15 13.51
N GLU A 254 25.03 -0.42 12.88
CA GLU A 254 23.95 -0.95 12.05
C GLU A 254 24.29 -0.82 10.56
N TYR A 255 24.06 -1.89 9.81
CA TYR A 255 24.24 -1.97 8.36
C TYR A 255 23.01 -2.55 7.69
N THR A 256 22.60 -2.00 6.55
CA THR A 256 21.61 -2.60 5.64
C THR A 256 22.31 -3.48 4.61
N LEU A 257 21.73 -4.64 4.30
CA LEU A 257 22.15 -5.55 3.26
C LEU A 257 21.06 -5.57 2.18
N SER A 258 21.43 -5.20 0.94
CA SER A 258 20.46 -5.21 -0.17
C SER A 258 20.00 -6.62 -0.55
N THR A 259 20.85 -7.62 -0.31
CA THR A 259 20.51 -9.04 -0.38
C THR A 259 20.71 -9.65 0.99
N GLY A 260 19.64 -10.23 1.56
CA GLY A 260 19.69 -10.76 2.92
C GLY A 260 20.81 -11.79 3.10
N PHE A 261 21.56 -11.65 4.19
CA PHE A 261 22.70 -12.51 4.55
C PHE A 261 23.89 -12.49 3.56
N ASP A 262 23.95 -11.55 2.62
CA ASP A 262 25.14 -11.32 1.77
C ASP A 262 25.90 -10.08 2.27
N VAL A 263 27.01 -10.31 3.00
CA VAL A 263 27.75 -9.21 3.66
C VAL A 263 28.45 -8.31 2.65
N SER A 264 28.72 -8.79 1.43
CA SER A 264 29.33 -7.97 0.38
C SER A 264 28.42 -6.81 -0.08
N THR A 265 27.12 -6.91 0.23
CA THR A 265 26.13 -5.88 -0.08
C THR A 265 25.84 -4.92 1.07
N ALA A 266 26.57 -5.05 2.19
CA ALA A 266 26.34 -4.23 3.37
C ALA A 266 26.66 -2.75 3.13
N SER A 267 25.84 -1.88 3.71
CA SER A 267 26.01 -0.43 3.70
C SER A 267 25.73 0.12 5.09
N PHE A 268 26.62 0.95 5.61
CA PHE A 268 26.52 1.51 6.95
C PHE A 268 25.34 2.49 7.07
N VAL A 269 24.53 2.33 8.12
CA VAL A 269 23.38 3.19 8.42
C VAL A 269 23.76 4.22 9.49
N GLY A 270 24.29 3.75 10.62
CA GLY A 270 24.61 4.57 11.78
C GLY A 270 25.07 3.69 12.95
N SER A 271 25.34 4.31 14.10
CA SER A 271 25.73 3.61 15.31
C SER A 271 24.90 4.04 16.52
N PHE A 272 24.63 3.07 17.40
CA PHE A 272 23.92 3.24 18.66
C PHE A 272 24.91 3.20 19.82
N ASP A 273 25.08 4.33 20.49
CA ASP A 273 26.02 4.50 21.62
C ASP A 273 25.55 3.75 22.86
N VAL A 274 26.41 2.86 23.38
CA VAL A 274 26.18 2.07 24.61
C VAL A 274 27.11 2.47 25.76
N SER A 275 27.95 3.50 25.57
CA SER A 275 28.95 3.99 26.53
C SER A 275 28.40 4.33 27.91
N SER A 276 27.08 4.56 28.02
CA SER A 276 26.41 4.88 29.28
C SER A 276 26.11 3.64 30.16
N GLN A 277 26.15 2.43 29.60
CA GLN A 277 25.98 1.16 30.32
C GLN A 277 27.32 0.40 30.46
N GLY A 278 28.19 0.47 29.45
CA GLY A 278 29.50 -0.18 29.41
C GLY A 278 30.36 0.43 28.30
N THR A 279 31.68 0.21 28.32
CA THR A 279 32.62 0.84 27.36
C THR A 279 33.42 -0.18 26.54
N ASN A 280 32.94 -1.42 26.44
CA ASN A 280 33.62 -2.51 25.72
C ASN A 280 32.61 -3.61 25.33
N PRO A 281 31.61 -3.32 24.47
CA PRO A 281 30.60 -4.30 24.10
C PRO A 281 31.24 -5.48 23.37
N THR A 282 31.00 -6.69 23.85
CA THR A 282 31.61 -7.94 23.35
C THR A 282 30.65 -8.79 22.52
N GLY A 283 29.37 -8.77 22.83
CA GLY A 283 28.37 -9.66 22.24
C GLY A 283 27.05 -8.92 22.08
N ILE A 284 26.29 -9.33 21.06
CA ILE A 284 24.97 -8.79 20.77
C ILE A 284 24.05 -9.94 20.34
N THR A 285 22.82 -9.92 20.84
CA THR A 285 21.75 -10.79 20.35
C THR A 285 20.39 -10.11 20.51
N PHE A 286 19.39 -10.62 19.80
CA PHE A 286 18.02 -10.14 19.88
C PHE A 286 17.09 -11.27 20.33
N ASN A 287 15.91 -10.94 20.84
CA ASN A 287 14.82 -11.90 20.91
C ASN A 287 14.23 -12.17 19.50
N ASN A 288 13.29 -13.12 19.41
CA ASN A 288 12.82 -13.63 18.13
C ASN A 288 12.19 -12.59 17.20
N ASP A 289 11.53 -11.57 17.72
CA ASP A 289 10.89 -10.51 16.94
C ASP A 289 11.74 -9.23 16.82
N GLY A 290 12.93 -9.21 17.42
CA GLY A 290 13.84 -8.09 17.41
C GLY A 290 13.47 -6.94 18.33
N THR A 291 12.38 -7.04 19.11
CA THR A 291 11.91 -5.97 20.01
C THR A 291 12.70 -5.88 21.31
N LYS A 292 13.60 -6.83 21.57
CA LYS A 292 14.59 -6.78 22.66
C LYS A 292 15.98 -7.04 22.12
N MET A 293 16.94 -6.27 22.58
CA MET A 293 18.37 -6.42 22.30
C MET A 293 19.10 -6.66 23.61
N PHE A 294 20.08 -7.57 23.59
CA PHE A 294 20.92 -7.90 24.73
C PHE A 294 22.39 -7.76 24.36
N ILE A 295 23.15 -7.06 25.20
CA ILE A 295 24.56 -6.74 24.95
C ILE A 295 25.42 -7.23 26.10
N THR A 296 26.50 -7.97 25.81
CA THR A 296 27.53 -8.27 26.82
C THR A 296 28.67 -7.27 26.73
N ASP A 297 29.35 -7.00 27.85
CA ASP A 297 30.46 -6.04 27.93
C ASP A 297 31.63 -6.59 28.76
N LYS A 298 32.86 -6.20 28.41
CA LYS A 298 34.12 -6.62 29.03
C LYS A 298 34.55 -5.83 30.26
N THR A 299 34.29 -4.55 30.43
CA THR A 299 34.98 -3.76 31.46
C THR A 299 34.26 -3.61 32.79
N ALA A 300 35.11 -3.47 33.81
CA ALA A 300 34.72 -2.87 35.06
C ALA A 300 35.77 -1.84 35.51
N PRO A 301 35.34 -0.77 36.20
CA PRO A 301 33.96 -0.48 36.58
C PRO A 301 33.29 0.46 35.54
N LEU A 302 31.97 0.50 35.44
CA LEU A 302 31.10 0.53 36.60
C LEU A 302 29.88 -0.43 36.49
N GLY A 303 30.02 -1.70 36.12
CA GLY A 303 30.82 -2.72 36.79
C GLY A 303 29.88 -3.82 37.30
N THR A 304 29.87 -5.03 36.75
CA THR A 304 31.08 -5.84 36.59
C THR A 304 30.69 -7.16 35.91
N HIS A 305 30.27 -7.13 34.63
CA HIS A 305 29.89 -8.23 33.70
C HIS A 305 28.38 -8.39 33.41
N SER A 306 27.81 -7.51 32.57
CA SER A 306 26.44 -7.00 32.74
C SER A 306 25.28 -7.62 31.96
N VAL A 307 25.41 -8.12 30.73
CA VAL A 307 24.20 -8.42 29.91
C VAL A 307 23.14 -7.30 30.01
N ASP A 308 23.33 -6.22 29.27
CA ASP A 308 22.38 -5.11 29.27
C ASP A 308 21.19 -5.44 28.37
N GLU A 309 19.97 -5.22 28.87
CA GLU A 309 18.72 -5.39 28.12
C GLU A 309 18.22 -4.03 27.63
N TYR A 310 17.82 -3.99 26.35
CA TYR A 310 17.17 -2.86 25.70
C TYR A 310 15.87 -3.32 25.04
N THR A 311 14.86 -2.46 25.00
CA THR A 311 13.65 -2.65 24.17
C THR A 311 13.69 -1.74 22.97
N LEU A 312 13.23 -2.23 21.82
CA LEU A 312 13.08 -1.51 20.57
C LEU A 312 11.59 -1.40 20.23
N THR A 313 11.12 -0.23 19.84
CA THR A 313 9.74 -0.03 19.34
C THR A 313 9.49 -0.84 18.08
N THR A 314 10.42 -0.73 17.12
CA THR A 314 10.43 -1.47 15.87
C THR A 314 11.51 -2.54 15.94
N GLY A 315 11.13 -3.80 15.72
CA GLY A 315 12.07 -4.92 15.85
C GLY A 315 13.26 -4.78 14.91
N PHE A 316 14.47 -4.94 15.45
CA PHE A 316 15.74 -4.79 14.73
C PHE A 316 16.06 -3.36 14.23
N GLU A 317 15.37 -2.32 14.73
CA GLU A 317 15.64 -0.93 14.33
C GLU A 317 16.39 -0.15 15.44
N LEU A 318 17.70 0.05 15.27
CA LEU A 318 18.50 0.86 16.21
C LEU A 318 18.61 2.32 15.75
N ILE A 319 18.69 2.52 14.45
CA ILE A 319 18.79 3.83 13.82
C ILE A 319 17.52 4.07 13.01
N ASN A 320 16.70 5.01 13.47
CA ASN A 320 15.49 5.37 12.74
C ASN A 320 15.88 6.11 11.45
N THR A 321 15.48 5.54 10.32
CA THR A 321 15.54 6.17 9.00
C THR A 321 14.16 6.68 8.61
N ALA A 322 14.07 7.96 8.26
CA ALA A 322 12.80 8.56 7.87
C ALA A 322 12.17 7.84 6.65
N PRO A 323 10.83 7.71 6.61
CA PRO A 323 10.13 7.06 5.51
C PRO A 323 10.39 7.77 4.19
N THR A 324 10.34 7.02 3.09
CA THR A 324 10.48 7.54 1.72
C THR A 324 9.34 7.06 0.84
N LEU A 325 9.00 7.83 -0.20
CA LEU A 325 7.98 7.43 -1.16
C LEU A 325 8.58 6.43 -2.16
N SER A 326 8.17 5.17 -2.05
CA SER A 326 8.66 4.08 -2.90
C SER A 326 7.95 4.05 -4.26
N SER A 327 6.63 4.30 -4.28
CA SER A 327 5.85 4.42 -5.52
C SER A 327 4.53 5.16 -5.30
N SER A 328 3.83 5.46 -6.40
CA SER A 328 2.50 6.06 -6.37
C SER A 328 1.64 5.58 -7.54
N SER A 329 0.32 5.67 -7.35
CA SER A 329 -0.70 5.52 -8.39
C SER A 329 -1.66 6.70 -8.28
N PRO A 330 -1.80 7.55 -9.31
CA PRO A 330 -1.07 7.53 -10.57
C PRO A 330 0.45 7.60 -10.37
N SER A 331 1.19 6.92 -11.24
CA SER A 331 2.65 7.07 -11.26
C SER A 331 3.01 8.47 -11.77
N ASP A 332 4.19 8.95 -11.40
CA ASP A 332 4.71 10.20 -11.96
C ASP A 332 4.73 10.18 -13.50
N GLY A 333 4.23 11.25 -14.11
CA GLY A 333 4.07 11.41 -15.56
C GLY A 333 2.92 10.63 -16.21
N ALA A 334 2.02 9.98 -15.47
CA ALA A 334 0.89 9.25 -16.05
C ALA A 334 -0.05 10.18 -16.86
N THR A 335 -0.62 9.74 -17.98
CA THR A 335 -1.37 10.60 -18.92
C THR A 335 -2.84 10.24 -19.15
N SER A 336 -3.35 9.20 -18.51
CA SER A 336 -4.73 8.72 -18.70
C SER A 336 -5.38 8.38 -17.37
N VAL A 337 -5.16 9.25 -16.39
CA VAL A 337 -5.72 9.10 -15.04
C VAL A 337 -7.20 9.44 -15.06
N GLY A 338 -8.05 8.62 -14.46
CA GLY A 338 -9.47 8.93 -14.31
C GLY A 338 -9.67 10.18 -13.46
N VAL A 339 -10.64 11.01 -13.84
CA VAL A 339 -10.93 12.28 -13.15
C VAL A 339 -11.42 12.14 -11.71
N ASN A 340 -11.76 10.92 -11.28
CA ASN A 340 -12.18 10.56 -9.92
C ASN A 340 -11.31 9.43 -9.34
N ASP A 341 -10.15 9.15 -9.94
CA ASP A 341 -9.27 8.10 -9.43
C ASP A 341 -8.66 8.52 -8.10
N ASN A 342 -8.51 7.55 -7.20
CA ASN A 342 -7.77 7.74 -5.96
C ASN A 342 -6.28 7.97 -6.25
N ILE A 343 -5.60 8.66 -5.34
CA ILE A 343 -4.14 8.73 -5.29
C ILE A 343 -3.67 7.77 -4.20
N VAL A 344 -2.91 6.75 -4.58
CA VAL A 344 -2.33 5.75 -3.69
C VAL A 344 -0.83 6.00 -3.59
N LEU A 345 -0.32 6.22 -2.39
CA LEU A 345 1.09 6.38 -2.07
C LEU A 345 1.59 5.11 -1.39
N THR A 346 2.71 4.57 -1.83
CA THR A 346 3.39 3.45 -1.18
C THR A 346 4.72 3.91 -0.63
N PHE A 347 4.91 3.80 0.69
CA PHE A 347 6.11 4.20 1.41
C PHE A 347 7.08 3.03 1.59
N SER A 348 8.34 3.33 1.93
CA SER A 348 9.39 2.34 2.26
C SER A 348 9.08 1.54 3.52
N GLU A 349 8.27 2.10 4.41
CA GLU A 349 7.85 1.53 5.68
C GLU A 349 6.45 2.03 6.06
N ALA A 350 5.91 1.52 7.17
CA ALA A 350 4.60 1.94 7.63
C ALA A 350 4.63 3.38 8.14
N VAL A 351 3.62 4.18 7.77
CA VAL A 351 3.51 5.57 8.20
C VAL A 351 2.16 5.86 8.83
N ASP A 352 2.16 6.75 9.81
CA ASP A 352 0.99 7.30 10.46
C ASP A 352 0.68 8.71 9.94
N ALA A 353 -0.60 8.99 9.72
CA ALA A 353 -1.05 10.30 9.30
C ALA A 353 -1.09 11.25 10.49
N GLU A 354 -0.25 12.28 10.44
CA GLU A 354 -0.05 13.22 11.54
C GLU A 354 -0.71 14.57 11.25
N SER A 355 0.07 15.55 10.76
CA SER A 355 -0.42 16.92 10.63
C SER A 355 -0.01 17.58 9.32
N GLY A 356 -0.90 18.40 8.77
CA GLY A 356 -0.63 19.13 7.54
C GLY A 356 -1.50 18.65 6.40
N ASN A 357 -1.13 19.07 5.19
CA ASN A 357 -2.00 18.92 4.04
C ASN A 357 -1.26 18.31 2.85
N ILE A 358 -2.04 17.58 2.05
CA ILE A 358 -1.74 17.23 0.67
C ILE A 358 -2.49 18.22 -0.21
N LEU A 359 -1.84 18.77 -1.22
CA LEU A 359 -2.48 19.70 -2.16
C LEU A 359 -2.47 19.11 -3.56
N ILE A 360 -3.60 19.19 -4.24
CA ILE A 360 -3.72 18.92 -5.68
C ILE A 360 -3.69 20.26 -6.40
N LYS A 361 -2.75 20.43 -7.33
CA LYS A 361 -2.52 21.71 -8.00
C LYS A 361 -2.52 21.56 -9.52
N LYS A 362 -3.06 22.53 -10.24
CA LYS A 362 -2.98 22.56 -11.70
C LYS A 362 -1.56 22.88 -12.16
N SER A 363 -1.04 22.08 -13.08
CA SER A 363 0.30 22.28 -13.65
C SER A 363 0.40 23.54 -14.52
N SER A 364 -0.72 24.02 -15.06
CA SER A 364 -0.76 25.18 -15.96
C SER A 364 -0.51 26.52 -15.26
N ASP A 365 -1.01 26.69 -14.03
CA ASP A 365 -1.05 27.98 -13.35
C ASP A 365 -0.75 27.92 -11.85
N ASN A 366 -0.42 26.74 -11.31
CA ASN A 366 -0.18 26.49 -9.89
C ASN A 366 -1.37 26.79 -8.96
N SER A 367 -2.58 26.93 -9.49
CA SER A 367 -3.78 27.05 -8.67
C SER A 367 -4.05 25.75 -7.90
N THR A 368 -4.42 25.88 -6.62
CA THR A 368 -4.82 24.73 -5.80
C THR A 368 -6.26 24.35 -6.13
N VAL A 369 -6.46 23.11 -6.54
CA VAL A 369 -7.80 22.53 -6.77
C VAL A 369 -8.39 22.02 -5.47
N GLU A 370 -7.59 21.31 -4.67
CA GLU A 370 -8.03 20.77 -3.40
C GLU A 370 -6.90 20.77 -2.36
N THR A 371 -7.26 21.07 -1.11
CA THR A 371 -6.40 20.95 0.06
C THR A 371 -6.98 19.83 0.94
N ILE A 372 -6.22 18.75 1.09
CA ILE A 372 -6.63 17.53 1.79
C ILE A 372 -5.84 17.45 3.09
N ASN A 373 -6.53 17.57 4.23
CA ASN A 373 -5.93 17.34 5.53
C ASN A 373 -5.64 15.84 5.70
N VAL A 374 -4.40 15.48 6.05
CA VAL A 374 -3.98 14.08 6.20
C VAL A 374 -4.65 13.34 7.35
N ALA A 375 -5.05 14.06 8.40
CA ALA A 375 -5.87 13.52 9.49
C ALA A 375 -7.39 13.57 9.18
N GLY A 376 -7.76 13.96 7.96
CA GLY A 376 -9.16 14.06 7.51
C GLY A 376 -9.69 12.76 6.91
N GLY A 377 -11.01 12.69 6.71
CA GLY A 377 -11.68 11.49 6.19
C GLY A 377 -11.44 11.15 4.72
N LEU A 378 -10.65 11.95 4.00
CA LEU A 378 -10.27 11.68 2.60
C LEU A 378 -8.94 10.91 2.49
N VAL A 379 -8.26 10.67 3.61
CA VAL A 379 -7.02 9.91 3.68
C VAL A 379 -7.26 8.67 4.54
N SER A 380 -6.76 7.52 4.09
CA SER A 380 -6.90 6.23 4.75
C SER A 380 -5.60 5.44 4.63
N GLY A 381 -5.39 4.48 5.54
CA GLY A 381 -4.20 3.63 5.55
C GLY A 381 -3.12 4.01 6.57
N SER A 382 -3.40 4.93 7.51
CA SER A 382 -2.51 5.21 8.66
C SER A 382 -2.12 3.91 9.37
N GLY A 383 -0.84 3.79 9.73
CA GLY A 383 -0.26 2.60 10.35
C GLY A 383 0.10 1.53 9.33
N SER A 384 0.15 1.86 8.04
CA SER A 384 0.51 0.94 6.96
C SER A 384 1.47 1.58 5.96
N THR A 385 2.06 0.77 5.09
CA THR A 385 2.94 1.24 4.01
C THR A 385 2.17 1.88 2.86
N ILE A 386 0.83 1.80 2.85
CA ILE A 386 -0.02 2.28 1.75
C ILE A 386 -1.00 3.32 2.26
N ILE A 387 -0.83 4.56 1.80
CA ILE A 387 -1.79 5.64 2.06
C ILE A 387 -2.65 5.86 0.83
N THR A 388 -3.97 5.75 0.99
CA THR A 388 -4.95 6.04 -0.06
C THR A 388 -5.62 7.37 0.21
N ILE A 389 -5.51 8.27 -0.75
CA ILE A 389 -6.14 9.59 -0.80
C ILE A 389 -7.28 9.51 -1.80
N ASN A 390 -8.48 9.85 -1.36
CA ASN A 390 -9.68 9.90 -2.18
C ASN A 390 -10.12 11.36 -2.33
N PRO A 391 -9.69 12.07 -3.38
CA PRO A 391 -10.05 13.48 -3.59
C PRO A 391 -11.57 13.64 -3.66
N SER A 392 -12.11 14.70 -3.05
CA SER A 392 -13.56 14.96 -3.09
C SER A 392 -13.99 15.71 -4.35
N SER A 393 -13.05 16.40 -5.01
CA SER A 393 -13.29 17.14 -6.24
C SER A 393 -13.06 16.26 -7.47
N THR A 394 -14.03 16.22 -8.37
CA THR A 394 -13.80 15.70 -9.73
C THR A 394 -12.83 16.63 -10.46
N LEU A 395 -11.73 16.07 -10.95
CA LEU A 395 -10.71 16.81 -11.69
C LEU A 395 -11.20 17.12 -13.13
N ASP A 396 -10.68 18.19 -13.72
CA ASP A 396 -10.97 18.51 -15.12
C ASP A 396 -10.29 17.47 -16.02
N GLY A 397 -10.96 17.00 -17.07
CA GLY A 397 -10.37 16.07 -18.03
C GLY A 397 -9.31 16.72 -18.91
N GLY A 398 -8.36 15.93 -19.41
CA GLY A 398 -7.27 16.40 -20.30
C GLY A 398 -6.34 17.41 -19.65
N THR A 399 -6.32 17.49 -18.32
CA THR A 399 -5.64 18.54 -17.56
C THR A 399 -4.49 17.95 -16.75
N GLY A 400 -3.35 18.64 -16.77
CA GLY A 400 -2.16 18.28 -15.97
C GLY A 400 -2.26 18.78 -14.54
N TYR A 401 -1.94 17.90 -13.59
CA TYR A 401 -1.92 18.15 -12.16
C TYR A 401 -0.60 17.71 -11.54
N TYR A 402 -0.26 18.28 -10.39
CA TYR A 402 0.80 17.79 -9.51
C TYR A 402 0.35 17.83 -8.05
N ILE A 403 0.99 17.00 -7.25
CA ILE A 403 0.74 16.86 -5.82
C ILE A 403 1.85 17.55 -5.03
N THR A 404 1.51 18.07 -3.86
CA THR A 404 2.48 18.42 -2.83
C THR A 404 2.09 17.79 -1.50
N ILE A 405 3.06 17.35 -0.72
CA ILE A 405 2.86 16.72 0.59
C ILE A 405 3.67 17.50 1.62
N ALA A 406 3.04 17.95 2.71
CA ALA A 406 3.73 18.62 3.80
C ALA A 406 4.75 17.68 4.49
N ALA A 407 5.88 18.22 4.95
CA ALA A 407 6.93 17.46 5.63
C ALA A 407 6.55 16.92 7.02
N THR A 408 5.38 17.29 7.54
CA THR A 408 4.83 16.83 8.83
C THR A 408 3.64 15.88 8.65
N ALA A 409 3.33 15.56 7.39
CA ALA A 409 2.09 14.89 7.02
C ALA A 409 2.04 13.44 7.49
N PHE A 410 3.20 12.77 7.42
CA PHE A 410 3.33 11.35 7.72
C PHE A 410 4.62 11.14 8.50
N ASP A 411 4.51 10.45 9.62
CA ASP A 411 5.65 10.02 10.43
C ASP A 411 5.68 8.49 10.46
N ASP A 412 6.85 7.89 10.71
CA ASP A 412 6.91 6.48 11.09
C ASP A 412 6.50 6.27 12.57
N VAL A 413 6.48 5.01 13.01
CA VAL A 413 6.15 4.66 14.41
C VAL A 413 7.16 5.20 15.42
N ASP A 414 8.39 5.49 14.98
CA ASP A 414 9.50 6.02 15.76
C ASP A 414 9.61 7.57 15.64
N SER A 415 8.58 8.23 15.11
CA SER A 415 8.43 9.68 14.96
C SER A 415 9.41 10.39 14.01
N ALA A 416 9.99 9.70 13.04
CA ALA A 416 10.67 10.33 11.91
C ALA A 416 9.68 10.73 10.82
N SER A 417 9.68 12.01 10.48
CA SER A 417 8.78 12.54 9.46
C SER A 417 9.25 12.25 8.04
N TYR A 418 8.32 11.83 7.19
CA TYR A 418 8.48 11.88 5.75
C TYR A 418 8.77 13.33 5.32
N ALA A 419 9.89 13.54 4.63
CA ALA A 419 10.33 14.87 4.23
C ALA A 419 9.32 15.64 3.36
N GLY A 420 8.35 14.95 2.76
CA GLY A 420 7.37 15.55 1.87
C GLY A 420 7.99 16.12 0.60
N PHE A 421 7.20 16.88 -0.16
CA PHE A 421 7.68 17.63 -1.31
C PHE A 421 6.69 18.72 -1.72
N THR A 422 7.20 19.82 -2.26
CA THR A 422 6.40 20.97 -2.73
C THR A 422 6.63 21.31 -4.20
N ASN A 423 7.51 20.58 -4.89
CA ASN A 423 7.83 20.82 -6.29
C ASN A 423 6.79 20.14 -7.21
N SER A 424 6.69 20.62 -8.46
CA SER A 424 5.71 20.14 -9.43
C SER A 424 6.16 18.92 -10.24
N THR A 425 7.31 18.34 -9.92
CA THR A 425 7.96 17.29 -10.74
C THR A 425 8.08 15.94 -10.03
N THR A 426 7.90 15.88 -8.71
CA THR A 426 8.02 14.62 -7.95
C THR A 426 6.82 13.70 -8.16
N LEU A 427 5.61 14.26 -8.23
CA LEU A 427 4.39 13.52 -8.51
C LEU A 427 3.44 14.38 -9.33
N ASN A 428 3.46 14.18 -10.65
CA ASN A 428 2.58 14.85 -11.60
C ASN A 428 1.88 13.84 -12.52
N PHE A 429 0.69 14.19 -13.01
CA PHE A 429 -0.09 13.34 -13.92
C PHE A 429 -1.07 14.19 -14.74
N THR A 430 -1.58 13.63 -15.82
CA THR A 430 -2.61 14.22 -16.67
C THR A 430 -3.83 13.32 -16.69
N THR A 431 -5.00 13.92 -16.50
CA THR A 431 -6.28 13.22 -16.53
C THR A 431 -6.69 12.85 -17.95
N VAL A 432 -7.47 11.78 -18.09
CA VAL A 432 -8.11 11.41 -19.35
C VAL A 432 -8.99 12.56 -19.85
N GLU A 433 -9.04 12.77 -21.17
CA GLU A 433 -9.99 13.72 -21.74
C GLU A 433 -11.43 13.26 -21.46
N THR A 434 -12.18 14.08 -20.74
CA THR A 434 -13.62 13.92 -20.63
C THR A 434 -14.23 14.60 -21.84
N THR A 435 -14.54 13.84 -22.89
CA THR A 435 -15.42 14.32 -23.95
C THR A 435 -16.81 14.46 -23.36
N ASN A 436 -17.08 15.59 -22.72
CA ASN A 436 -18.45 15.98 -22.45
C ASN A 436 -19.12 16.03 -23.82
N PRO A 437 -20.15 15.21 -24.13
CA PRO A 437 -20.86 15.36 -25.37
C PRO A 437 -21.51 16.73 -25.30
N THR A 438 -20.95 17.70 -26.00
CA THR A 438 -21.67 18.91 -26.29
C THR A 438 -22.85 18.45 -27.12
N LEU A 439 -24.05 18.48 -26.52
CA LEU A 439 -25.29 18.48 -27.28
C LEU A 439 -25.24 19.73 -28.16
N SER A 440 -24.63 19.61 -29.33
CA SER A 440 -24.96 20.48 -30.44
C SER A 440 -26.44 20.26 -30.68
N SER A 441 -27.25 21.27 -30.40
CA SER A 441 -28.67 21.24 -30.70
C SER A 441 -28.82 21.06 -32.21
N ILE A 442 -28.95 19.82 -32.66
CA ILE A 442 -29.31 19.52 -34.03
C ILE A 442 -30.75 20.02 -34.14
N ASP A 443 -30.98 21.04 -34.96
CA ASP A 443 -32.33 21.48 -35.29
C ASP A 443 -33.06 20.26 -35.90
N PRO A 444 -34.10 19.72 -35.25
CA PRO A 444 -34.79 18.53 -35.73
C PRO A 444 -35.44 18.73 -37.10
N LEU A 445 -35.58 19.99 -37.57
CA LEU A 445 -36.06 20.32 -38.91
C LEU A 445 -34.99 20.13 -40.00
N THR A 446 -33.74 19.81 -39.65
CA THR A 446 -32.69 19.43 -40.60
C THR A 446 -32.66 17.93 -40.90
N ASP A 447 -33.35 17.13 -40.10
CA ASP A 447 -33.51 15.69 -40.31
C ASP A 447 -34.65 15.42 -41.32
N LYS A 448 -34.31 14.79 -42.44
CA LYS A 448 -35.27 14.49 -43.52
C LYS A 448 -36.35 13.49 -43.10
N ASP A 449 -36.06 12.59 -42.15
CA ASP A 449 -37.03 11.59 -41.68
C ASP A 449 -38.07 12.24 -40.75
N VAL A 450 -37.63 13.22 -39.95
CA VAL A 450 -38.52 14.04 -39.11
C VAL A 450 -39.42 14.92 -39.97
N VAL A 451 -38.84 15.63 -40.95
CA VAL A 451 -39.61 16.47 -41.89
C VAL A 451 -40.60 15.61 -42.69
N GLY A 452 -40.17 14.46 -43.21
CA GLY A 452 -41.05 13.54 -43.94
C GLY A 452 -42.20 13.01 -43.09
N SER A 453 -41.97 12.75 -41.81
CA SER A 453 -43.01 12.32 -40.87
C SER A 453 -44.03 13.43 -40.59
N ILE A 454 -43.57 14.66 -40.42
CA ILE A 454 -44.44 15.84 -40.23
C ILE A 454 -45.29 16.07 -41.49
N GLU A 455 -44.69 16.05 -42.67
CA GLU A 455 -45.39 16.21 -43.94
C GLU A 455 -46.46 15.12 -44.13
N ALA A 456 -46.12 13.86 -43.86
CA ALA A 456 -47.06 12.74 -43.94
C ALA A 456 -48.25 12.89 -42.97
N GLN A 457 -47.99 13.27 -41.72
CA GLN A 457 -49.05 13.52 -40.73
C GLN A 457 -49.92 14.73 -41.09
N THR A 458 -49.39 15.70 -41.84
CA THR A 458 -50.14 16.89 -42.25
C THR A 458 -50.97 16.64 -43.52
N GLU A 459 -50.49 15.78 -44.42
CA GLU A 459 -51.19 15.43 -45.67
C GLU A 459 -52.32 14.41 -45.48
N ALA A 460 -52.23 13.51 -44.50
CA ALA A 460 -53.29 12.52 -44.25
C ALA A 460 -54.65 13.16 -43.91
N PRO A 461 -54.76 14.14 -42.99
CA PRO A 461 -56.02 14.83 -42.72
C PRO A 461 -56.55 15.61 -43.94
N LYS A 462 -55.68 16.24 -44.72
CA LYS A 462 -56.08 16.96 -45.94
C LYS A 462 -56.74 16.04 -46.95
N ARG A 463 -56.16 14.86 -47.18
CA ARG A 463 -56.72 13.84 -48.08
C ARG A 463 -58.06 13.31 -47.58
N ILE A 464 -58.19 13.03 -46.28
CA ILE A 464 -59.46 12.61 -45.68
C ILE A 464 -60.52 13.69 -45.88
N LEU A 465 -60.18 14.95 -45.61
CA LEU A 465 -61.11 16.08 -45.76
C LEU A 465 -61.56 16.23 -47.23
N GLN A 466 -60.65 16.11 -48.19
CA GLN A 466 -61.00 16.10 -49.61
C GLN A 466 -61.91 14.95 -49.98
N TYR A 467 -61.63 13.74 -49.50
CA TYR A 467 -62.41 12.54 -49.81
C TYR A 467 -63.84 12.62 -49.28
N VAL A 468 -64.05 13.15 -48.06
CA VAL A 468 -65.39 13.27 -47.48
C VAL A 468 -66.19 14.45 -48.06
N THR A 469 -65.52 15.54 -48.44
CA THR A 469 -66.21 16.76 -48.92
C THR A 469 -66.54 16.71 -50.41
N THR A 470 -65.69 16.10 -51.23
CA THR A 470 -65.85 16.11 -52.70
C THR A 470 -67.18 15.48 -53.16
N PRO A 471 -67.60 14.30 -52.67
CA PRO A 471 -68.88 13.70 -53.08
C PRO A 471 -70.08 14.56 -52.70
N VAL A 472 -70.05 15.18 -51.51
CA VAL A 472 -71.13 16.07 -51.03
C VAL A 472 -71.22 17.32 -51.88
N ILE A 473 -70.08 17.94 -52.21
CA ILE A 473 -70.03 19.12 -53.08
C ILE A 473 -70.53 18.77 -54.48
N ASN A 474 -70.08 17.65 -55.05
CA ASN A 474 -70.54 17.19 -56.36
C ASN A 474 -72.05 16.93 -56.37
N ARG A 475 -72.60 16.32 -55.31
CA ARG A 475 -74.05 16.12 -55.13
C ARG A 475 -74.80 17.45 -55.07
N MET A 476 -74.30 18.41 -54.29
CA MET A 476 -74.92 19.74 -54.17
C MET A 476 -74.90 20.50 -55.49
N GLN A 477 -73.80 20.40 -56.25
CA GLN A 477 -73.70 20.97 -57.58
C GLN A 477 -74.71 20.32 -58.53
N TRP A 478 -74.78 18.98 -58.56
CA TRP A 478 -75.71 18.26 -59.43
C TRP A 478 -77.17 18.60 -59.11
N LEU A 479 -77.57 18.59 -57.83
CA LEU A 479 -78.91 18.96 -57.37
C LEU A 479 -79.26 20.40 -57.74
N ARG A 480 -78.30 21.33 -57.65
CA ARG A 480 -78.51 22.72 -58.09
C ARG A 480 -78.78 22.81 -59.59
N HIS A 481 -78.07 22.04 -60.41
CA HIS A 481 -78.25 22.06 -61.86
C HIS A 481 -79.58 21.44 -62.31
N HIS A 482 -80.17 20.53 -61.53
CA HIS A 482 -81.38 19.78 -61.93
C HIS A 482 -82.62 20.11 -61.08
N ARG A 483 -82.60 21.21 -60.32
CA ARG A 483 -83.65 21.60 -59.35
C ARG A 483 -85.06 21.78 -59.94
N LYS A 484 -85.21 21.88 -61.28
CA LYS A 484 -86.47 22.20 -61.96
C LYS A 484 -86.97 21.13 -62.94
N GLU A 485 -86.33 19.96 -63.02
CA GLU A 485 -86.70 18.87 -63.95
C GLU A 485 -87.29 17.69 -63.15
N THR A 486 -88.47 17.18 -63.53
CA THR A 486 -89.24 16.17 -62.77
C THR A 486 -89.03 14.72 -63.22
N ASN A 487 -87.97 14.40 -63.97
CA ASN A 487 -87.73 13.03 -64.41
C ASN A 487 -86.25 12.63 -64.27
N LEU A 488 -85.93 11.97 -63.15
CA LEU A 488 -84.56 11.64 -62.74
C LEU A 488 -84.15 10.19 -63.06
N THR A 489 -84.98 9.42 -63.78
CA THR A 489 -84.80 7.97 -63.96
C THR A 489 -84.39 7.52 -65.36
N ASN A 490 -84.25 8.40 -66.35
CA ASN A 490 -83.88 7.99 -67.71
C ASN A 490 -82.41 8.32 -68.03
N GLN A 491 -81.51 7.39 -67.74
CA GLN A 491 -80.09 7.48 -68.09
C GLN A 491 -79.90 7.19 -69.58
N ASN A 492 -80.27 8.16 -70.42
CA ASN A 492 -80.38 8.12 -71.88
C ASN A 492 -79.03 7.86 -72.61
N ILE A 493 -78.32 6.79 -72.25
CA ILE A 493 -77.01 6.40 -72.75
C ILE A 493 -77.20 5.68 -74.09
N LYS A 494 -76.79 6.34 -75.18
CA LYS A 494 -76.80 5.78 -76.52
C LYS A 494 -75.44 5.18 -76.83
N PHE A 495 -75.36 3.86 -76.93
CA PHE A 495 -74.16 3.18 -77.46
C PHE A 495 -74.22 3.16 -78.99
N GLN A 496 -73.26 3.81 -79.64
CA GLN A 496 -73.12 3.79 -81.10
C GLN A 496 -71.88 2.99 -81.47
N PHE A 497 -72.09 1.90 -82.20
CA PHE A 497 -71.00 1.09 -82.75
C PHE A 497 -70.96 1.28 -84.26
N SER A 498 -69.75 1.51 -84.81
CA SER A 498 -69.54 1.66 -86.25
C SER A 498 -69.58 0.32 -87.01
N ASN A 499 -69.46 -0.81 -86.31
CA ASN A 499 -69.57 -2.14 -86.88
C ASN A 499 -71.00 -2.68 -86.76
N ALA A 500 -71.60 -3.10 -87.88
CA ALA A 500 -72.99 -3.54 -87.94
C ALA A 500 -73.32 -4.78 -87.07
N MET A 501 -72.34 -5.67 -86.85
CA MET A 501 -72.51 -6.87 -86.01
C MET A 501 -72.35 -6.57 -84.52
N LEU A 502 -71.63 -5.49 -84.16
CA LEU A 502 -71.56 -5.00 -82.77
C LEU A 502 -72.74 -4.08 -82.44
N ALA A 503 -73.26 -3.35 -83.44
CA ALA A 503 -74.48 -2.57 -83.31
C ALA A 503 -75.72 -3.44 -83.08
N SER A 504 -75.74 -4.70 -83.52
CA SER A 504 -76.86 -5.60 -83.23
C SER A 504 -76.86 -6.08 -81.77
N LEU A 505 -75.70 -6.10 -81.09
CA LEU A 505 -75.60 -6.48 -79.68
C LEU A 505 -76.21 -5.43 -78.73
N SER A 506 -76.24 -4.15 -79.12
CA SER A 506 -76.92 -3.11 -78.31
C SER A 506 -78.44 -3.30 -78.23
N ASN A 507 -79.03 -4.12 -79.12
CA ASN A 507 -80.44 -4.48 -79.09
C ASN A 507 -80.74 -5.75 -78.26
N VAL A 508 -79.72 -6.45 -77.77
CA VAL A 508 -79.87 -7.73 -77.03
C VAL A 508 -79.52 -7.60 -75.54
N ILE A 509 -78.91 -6.49 -75.13
CA ILE A 509 -78.67 -6.20 -73.71
C ILE A 509 -79.97 -5.67 -73.09
N THR A 510 -80.85 -6.57 -72.63
CA THR A 510 -81.81 -6.23 -71.58
C THR A 510 -81.02 -5.91 -70.31
N ALA A 511 -81.29 -4.78 -69.67
CA ALA A 511 -80.76 -4.50 -68.33
C ALA A 511 -81.31 -5.55 -67.35
N SER A 512 -80.61 -6.66 -67.19
CA SER A 512 -80.93 -7.69 -66.22
C SER A 512 -80.31 -7.26 -64.88
N ILE A 513 -81.09 -6.59 -64.05
CA ILE A 513 -80.80 -6.50 -62.62
C ILE A 513 -81.84 -7.40 -61.94
N ASP A 514 -81.38 -8.55 -61.45
CA ASP A 514 -82.13 -9.34 -60.47
C ASP A 514 -81.89 -8.69 -59.10
N ILE A 515 -82.92 -8.09 -58.52
CA ILE A 515 -82.85 -7.50 -57.18
C ILE A 515 -83.44 -8.53 -56.22
N ASN A 516 -82.65 -9.00 -55.26
CA ASN A 516 -83.14 -9.86 -54.19
C ASN A 516 -83.94 -8.98 -53.20
N GLU A 517 -85.27 -8.99 -53.29
CA GLU A 517 -86.21 -8.11 -52.56
C GLU A 517 -86.22 -8.25 -51.02
N ASN A 518 -85.32 -9.03 -50.40
CA ASN A 518 -85.32 -9.25 -48.95
C ASN A 518 -84.33 -8.38 -48.16
N LEU A 519 -84.27 -7.08 -48.46
CA LEU A 519 -83.60 -6.08 -47.60
C LEU A 519 -84.63 -5.08 -47.06
N ASN A 520 -85.24 -5.42 -45.93
CA ASN A 520 -86.10 -4.50 -45.16
C ASN A 520 -85.28 -3.36 -44.56
N LEU A 521 -85.23 -2.21 -45.25
CA LEU A 521 -84.72 -0.94 -44.71
C LEU A 521 -85.90 0.04 -44.56
N SER A 522 -85.95 0.78 -43.45
CA SER A 522 -87.06 1.69 -43.12
C SER A 522 -87.19 2.87 -44.11
N ASP A 523 -88.40 3.43 -44.24
CA ASP A 523 -88.85 4.46 -45.21
C ASP A 523 -88.02 5.76 -45.28
N ASN A 524 -86.98 5.91 -44.46
CA ASN A 524 -86.11 7.08 -44.38
C ASN A 524 -84.68 6.84 -44.89
N TRP A 525 -84.40 5.71 -45.55
CA TRP A 525 -83.08 5.39 -46.10
C TRP A 525 -83.10 5.18 -47.61
N SER A 526 -81.99 5.52 -48.26
CA SER A 526 -81.71 5.21 -49.67
C SER A 526 -80.29 4.69 -49.75
N THR A 527 -80.07 3.57 -50.44
CA THR A 527 -78.74 3.04 -50.73
C THR A 527 -78.24 3.57 -52.06
N TRP A 528 -76.92 3.78 -52.18
CA TRP A 528 -76.28 4.01 -53.48
C TRP A 528 -74.90 3.36 -53.50
N SER A 529 -74.43 3.02 -54.70
CA SER A 529 -73.05 2.62 -54.95
C SER A 529 -72.43 3.61 -55.93
N GLU A 530 -71.23 4.11 -55.60
CA GLU A 530 -70.40 4.81 -56.56
C GLU A 530 -69.43 3.79 -57.16
N GLY A 531 -69.48 3.66 -58.49
CA GLY A 531 -68.58 2.80 -59.24
C GLY A 531 -67.82 3.62 -60.28
N SER A 532 -66.53 3.34 -60.43
CA SER A 532 -65.75 3.82 -61.56
C SER A 532 -65.72 2.72 -62.62
N ILE A 533 -66.21 3.02 -63.83
CA ILE A 533 -65.97 2.19 -65.00
C ILE A 533 -64.83 2.85 -65.76
N SER A 534 -63.71 2.15 -65.89
CA SER A 534 -62.58 2.54 -66.72
C SER A 534 -62.65 1.78 -68.04
N VAL A 535 -62.64 2.50 -69.16
CA VAL A 535 -62.50 1.92 -70.50
C VAL A 535 -61.25 2.51 -71.13
N THR A 536 -60.26 1.67 -71.38
CA THR A 536 -59.01 2.06 -72.06
C THR A 536 -58.84 1.28 -73.36
N LYS A 537 -58.00 1.80 -74.26
CA LYS A 537 -57.56 1.02 -75.43
C LYS A 537 -56.65 -0.12 -74.96
N ILE A 538 -56.74 -1.29 -75.59
CA ILE A 538 -55.86 -2.42 -75.29
C ILE A 538 -54.40 -1.96 -75.42
N GLY A 539 -53.65 -2.00 -74.31
CA GLY A 539 -52.23 -1.62 -74.23
C GLY A 539 -51.91 -0.25 -73.60
N ASP A 540 -52.91 0.54 -73.22
CA ASP A 540 -52.70 1.85 -72.58
C ASP A 540 -52.81 1.76 -71.04
N THR A 541 -51.81 2.27 -70.30
CA THR A 541 -51.76 2.23 -68.82
C THR A 541 -52.32 3.49 -68.16
N SER A 542 -52.73 4.49 -68.94
CA SER A 542 -53.37 5.70 -68.42
C SER A 542 -54.87 5.46 -68.16
N THR A 543 -55.27 5.41 -66.90
CA THR A 543 -56.69 5.23 -66.52
C THR A 543 -57.47 6.53 -66.72
N SER A 544 -58.33 6.58 -67.74
CA SER A 544 -59.43 7.55 -67.76
C SER A 544 -60.60 6.95 -66.98
N SER A 545 -60.85 7.45 -65.77
CA SER A 545 -62.05 7.14 -65.00
C SER A 545 -63.10 8.23 -65.23
N LYS A 546 -64.34 7.81 -65.50
CA LYS A 546 -65.50 8.68 -65.30
C LYS A 546 -66.32 8.04 -64.18
N ALA A 547 -66.52 8.78 -63.10
CA ALA A 547 -67.38 8.34 -62.01
C ALA A 547 -68.82 8.23 -62.52
N VAL A 548 -69.42 7.05 -62.40
CA VAL A 548 -70.84 6.85 -62.72
C VAL A 548 -71.51 6.42 -61.43
N ALA A 549 -72.42 7.24 -60.93
CA ALA A 549 -73.29 6.86 -59.82
C ALA A 549 -74.36 5.90 -60.35
N ALA A 550 -74.42 4.70 -59.79
CA ALA A 550 -75.47 3.73 -60.06
C ALA A 550 -76.40 3.64 -58.84
N ILE A 551 -77.70 3.73 -59.09
CA ILE A 551 -78.75 3.52 -58.08
C ILE A 551 -79.20 2.06 -58.23
N VAL A 552 -79.10 1.30 -57.16
CA VAL A 552 -79.85 0.05 -56.96
C VAL A 552 -80.83 0.37 -55.83
N ILE A 553 -82.14 0.34 -56.13
CA ILE A 553 -83.20 0.48 -55.14
C ILE A 553 -83.47 -0.90 -54.56
#